data_AF-C1N855-F1
#
_entry.id   AF-C1N855-F1
#
_cell.length_a   1.000
_cell.length_b   1.000
_cell.length_c   1.000
_cell.angle_alpha   90.00
_cell.angle_beta   90.00
_cell.angle_gamma   90.00
#
_symmetry.space_group_name_H-M   'P 1'
#
loop_
_entity.id
_entity.type
_entity.pdbx_description
1 polymer ?
#
loop_
_entity_poly.entity_id
_entity_poly.type
_entity_poly.pdbx_seq_one_letter_code
_entity_poly.pdbx_strand_id
1 'polypeptide(L)'
;KKLGRGDAGRGWFNMPAVEYTPELRRDLRLLKLRGAYDPKRFYKTEDTTKLPKHFQVGTVIEGAQDFYSARLTKRARKNTLTEEIAADAEIKTVRKKRFAKIQ
;
A
#
# COMPACT_ATOMS: atom_id res chain seq x y z
N LYS A 1 -15.72 -13.49 -4.89
CA LYS A 1 -15.13 -14.84 -4.68
C LYS A 1 -14.48 -14.84 -3.30
N LYS A 2 -15.03 -15.57 -2.32
CA LYS A 2 -14.38 -15.75 -1.00
C LYS A 2 -13.07 -16.49 -1.22
N LEU A 3 -11.96 -16.01 -0.66
CA LEU A 3 -10.70 -16.76 -0.70
C LEU A 3 -10.82 -17.86 0.36
N GLY A 4 -10.64 -19.10 -0.07
CA GLY A 4 -11.00 -20.28 0.74
C GLY A 4 -10.41 -20.22 2.16
N ARG A 5 -11.24 -20.63 3.14
CA ARG A 5 -10.87 -20.82 4.55
C ARG A 5 -9.61 -21.69 4.61
N GLY A 6 -8.51 -21.14 5.10
CA GLY A 6 -7.24 -21.81 5.24
C GLY A 6 -6.19 -20.82 5.75
N ASP A 7 -5.26 -21.32 6.55
CA ASP A 7 -4.11 -20.60 7.05
C ASP A 7 -2.87 -20.89 6.17
N ALA A 8 -1.87 -20.02 6.21
CA ALA A 8 -0.63 -20.17 5.47
C ALA A 8 0.30 -21.29 6.02
N GLY A 9 -0.14 -22.03 7.05
CA GLY A 9 0.58 -23.11 7.68
C GLY A 9 1.54 -22.66 8.80
N ARG A 10 2.05 -23.64 9.56
CA ARG A 10 2.89 -23.43 10.74
C ARG A 10 4.19 -22.66 10.46
N GLY A 11 4.77 -22.85 9.28
CA GLY A 11 5.98 -22.14 8.85
C GLY A 11 5.77 -20.63 8.64
N TRP A 12 4.51 -20.19 8.55
CA TRP A 12 4.12 -18.79 8.43
C TRP A 12 3.15 -18.38 9.55
N PHE A 13 3.38 -18.94 10.75
CA PHE A 13 2.63 -18.66 11.98
C PHE A 13 1.11 -18.71 11.82
N ASN A 14 0.61 -19.60 10.95
CA ASN A 14 -0.82 -19.78 10.67
C ASN A 14 -1.50 -18.47 10.22
N MET A 15 -0.83 -17.66 9.39
CA MET A 15 -1.41 -16.42 8.87
C MET A 15 -2.77 -16.67 8.18
N PRO A 16 -3.85 -15.99 8.60
CA PRO A 16 -5.18 -16.25 8.05
C PRO A 16 -5.33 -15.70 6.62
N ALA A 17 -6.18 -16.36 5.83
CA ALA A 17 -6.64 -15.80 4.56
C ALA A 17 -7.59 -14.62 4.81
N VAL A 18 -7.32 -13.49 4.16
CA VAL A 18 -8.12 -12.26 4.31
C VAL A 18 -9.12 -12.15 3.16
N GLU A 19 -10.35 -11.75 3.48
CA GLU A 19 -11.35 -11.42 2.47
C GLU A 19 -11.08 -10.03 1.87
N TYR A 20 -11.08 -9.93 0.54
CA TYR A 20 -10.87 -8.65 -0.13
C TYR A 20 -12.07 -7.72 0.01
N THR A 21 -11.98 -6.78 0.94
CA THR A 21 -12.83 -5.59 0.95
C THR A 21 -12.50 -4.67 -0.24
N PRO A 22 -13.42 -3.81 -0.69
CA PRO A 22 -13.16 -2.87 -1.78
C PRO A 22 -11.97 -1.95 -1.51
N GLU A 23 -11.77 -1.54 -0.26
CA GLU A 23 -10.64 -0.71 0.18
C GLU A 23 -9.31 -1.46 0.02
N LEU A 24 -9.24 -2.70 0.52
CA LEU A 24 -8.04 -3.52 0.38
C LEU A 24 -7.69 -3.79 -1.08
N ARG A 25 -8.68 -3.95 -1.96
CA ARG A 25 -8.41 -4.08 -3.40
C ARG A 25 -7.79 -2.82 -4.00
N ARG A 26 -8.21 -1.64 -3.55
CA ARG A 26 -7.64 -0.36 -4.01
C ARG A 26 -6.20 -0.24 -3.53
N ASP A 27 -5.94 -0.53 -2.25
CA ASP A 27 -4.59 -0.50 -1.68
C ASP A 27 -3.65 -1.50 -2.35
N LEU A 28 -4.09 -2.73 -2.60
CA LEU A 28 -3.28 -3.72 -3.30
C LEU A 28 -3.02 -3.36 -4.76
N ARG A 29 -4.02 -2.77 -5.44
CA ARG A 29 -3.84 -2.25 -6.81
C ARG A 29 -2.84 -1.09 -6.83
N LEU A 30 -2.90 -0.23 -5.82
CA LEU A 30 -1.96 0.87 -5.62
C LEU A 30 -0.54 0.32 -5.43
N LEU A 31 -0.35 -0.68 -4.56
CA LEU A 31 0.95 -1.33 -4.36
C LEU A 31 1.53 -1.93 -5.64
N LYS A 32 0.70 -2.58 -6.46
CA LYS A 32 1.13 -3.13 -7.75
C LYS A 32 1.58 -2.04 -8.72
N LEU A 33 0.94 -0.88 -8.68
CA LEU A 33 1.24 0.27 -9.53
C LEU A 33 2.26 1.23 -8.89
N ARG A 34 2.97 0.84 -7.81
CA ARG A 34 3.89 1.72 -7.08
C ARG A 34 4.96 2.38 -7.96
N GLY A 35 5.43 1.70 -9.00
CA GLY A 35 6.41 2.24 -9.95
C GLY A 35 5.85 3.30 -10.90
N ALA A 36 4.54 3.46 -11.03
CA ALA A 36 3.93 4.46 -11.91
C ALA A 36 3.76 5.82 -11.25
N TYR A 37 3.92 5.90 -9.92
CA TYR A 37 3.49 7.04 -9.12
C TYR A 37 4.58 8.06 -8.86
N ASP A 38 5.75 7.59 -8.44
CA ASP A 38 6.92 8.44 -8.25
C ASP A 38 7.88 8.21 -9.44
N PRO A 39 8.10 9.23 -10.29
CA PRO A 39 9.02 9.12 -11.42
C PRO A 39 10.48 8.90 -11.00
N LYS A 40 10.82 9.17 -9.73
CA LYS A 40 12.19 9.04 -9.19
C LYS A 40 12.44 7.67 -8.56
N ARG A 41 11.41 6.86 -8.30
CA ARG A 41 11.53 5.57 -7.62
C ARG A 41 11.19 4.42 -8.56
N PHE A 42 12.22 3.66 -8.92
CA PHE A 42 12.08 2.45 -9.72
C PHE A 42 12.06 1.23 -8.80
N TYR A 43 10.97 0.46 -8.86
CA TYR A 43 10.82 -0.79 -8.12
C TYR A 43 10.95 -1.97 -9.08
N LYS A 44 11.36 -3.13 -8.55
CA LYS A 44 11.29 -4.39 -9.28
C LYS A 44 9.85 -4.69 -9.67
N THR A 45 9.65 -5.08 -10.93
CA THR A 45 8.35 -5.49 -11.46
C THR A 45 7.86 -6.75 -10.77
N GLU A 46 6.56 -6.79 -10.49
CA GLU A 46 5.91 -7.99 -9.95
C GLU A 46 5.38 -8.83 -11.11
N ASP A 47 5.88 -10.06 -11.25
CA ASP A 47 5.49 -10.96 -12.34
C ASP A 47 4.08 -11.55 -12.15
N THR A 48 3.50 -11.42 -10.95
CA THR A 48 2.23 -12.06 -10.61
C THR A 48 1.03 -11.17 -10.90
N THR A 49 0.08 -11.69 -11.68
CA THR A 49 -1.19 -11.01 -11.96
C THR A 49 -2.21 -11.12 -10.83
N LYS A 50 -2.09 -12.16 -10.00
CA LYS A 50 -3.01 -12.48 -8.91
C LYS A 50 -2.68 -11.73 -7.63
N LEU A 51 -3.70 -11.26 -6.93
CA LEU A 51 -3.56 -10.68 -5.60
C LEU A 51 -3.22 -11.77 -4.56
N PRO A 52 -2.38 -11.48 -3.55
CA PRO A 52 -1.92 -12.46 -2.57
C PRO A 52 -3.05 -12.94 -1.64
N LYS A 53 -3.18 -14.26 -1.45
CA LYS A 53 -4.28 -14.84 -0.64
C LYS A 53 -4.14 -14.61 0.87
N HIS A 54 -2.92 -14.70 1.39
CA HIS A 54 -2.62 -14.55 2.80
C HIS A 54 -1.78 -13.28 2.96
N PHE A 55 -2.30 -12.29 3.68
CA PHE A 55 -1.61 -11.05 3.98
C PHE A 55 -2.22 -10.42 5.23
N GLN A 56 -1.48 -9.52 5.86
CA GLN A 56 -1.96 -8.72 6.99
C GLN A 56 -1.65 -7.25 6.73
N VAL A 57 -2.50 -6.37 7.22
CA VAL A 57 -2.26 -4.94 7.22
C VAL A 57 -1.80 -4.54 8.61
N GLY A 58 -0.59 -3.98 8.69
CA GLY A 58 0.01 -3.51 9.92
C GLY A 58 0.33 -2.02 9.84
N THR A 59 0.51 -1.39 11.00
CA THR A 59 0.99 -0.02 11.12
C THR A 59 2.42 -0.05 11.66
N VAL A 60 3.26 0.86 11.15
CA VAL A 60 4.64 0.97 11.63
C VAL A 60 4.65 1.63 13.00
N ILE A 61 5.25 0.95 13.98
CA ILE A 61 5.53 1.52 15.30
C ILE A 61 6.92 2.18 15.21
N GLU A 62 6.94 3.50 15.35
CA GLU A 62 8.16 4.31 15.23
C GLU A 62 9.15 3.99 16.37
N GLY A 63 10.44 3.97 16.05
CA GLY A 63 11.51 3.74 17.03
C GLY A 63 11.69 4.93 17.97
N ALA A 64 12.14 4.66 19.20
CA ALA A 64 12.31 5.69 20.23
C ALA A 64 13.41 6.72 19.87
N GLN A 65 14.30 6.43 18.93
CA GLN A 65 15.42 7.29 18.54
C GLN A 65 15.08 8.32 17.44
N ASP A 66 14.03 8.10 16.64
CA ASP A 66 13.69 8.96 15.49
C ASP A 66 12.45 9.81 15.77
N PHE A 67 12.62 10.88 16.55
CA PHE A 67 11.50 11.73 16.96
C PHE A 67 11.02 12.73 15.90
N TYR A 68 11.93 13.30 15.10
CA TYR A 68 11.62 14.47 14.27
C TYR A 68 11.51 14.19 12.77
N SER A 69 12.22 13.18 12.25
CA SER A 69 12.36 12.93 10.81
C SER A 69 11.46 11.80 10.31
N ALA A 70 11.44 10.66 11.01
CA ALA A 70 10.71 9.48 10.56
C ALA A 70 9.26 9.40 11.08
N ARG A 71 8.88 10.29 12.01
CA ARG A 71 7.59 10.25 12.69
C ARG A 71 6.53 11.07 11.99
N LEU A 72 5.41 10.44 11.65
CA LEU A 72 4.24 11.12 11.11
C LEU A 72 3.44 11.78 12.23
N THR A 73 3.05 13.03 12.03
CA THR A 73 2.14 13.73 12.95
C THR A 73 0.75 13.06 12.96
N LYS A 74 0.01 13.23 14.05
CA LYS A 74 -1.35 12.65 14.20
C LYS A 74 -2.30 13.04 13.05
N ARG A 75 -2.13 14.22 12.45
CA ARG A 75 -2.97 14.69 11.32
C ARG A 75 -2.61 14.02 10.00
N ALA A 76 -1.33 13.69 9.82
CA ALA A 76 -0.82 13.04 8.61
C ALA A 76 -1.16 11.55 8.56
N ARG A 77 -1.27 10.88 9.73
CA ARG A 77 -1.65 9.47 9.83
C ARG A 77 -3.08 9.26 9.31
N LYS A 78 -3.23 8.37 8.31
CA LYS A 78 -4.51 7.98 7.71
C LYS A 78 -4.82 6.50 7.99
N ASN A 79 -6.06 6.10 7.70
CA ASN A 79 -6.52 4.74 7.95
C ASN A 79 -6.09 3.76 6.84
N THR A 80 -5.94 4.27 5.61
CA THR A 80 -5.59 3.47 4.44
C THR A 80 -4.38 4.05 3.70
N LEU A 81 -3.66 3.18 2.98
CA LEU A 81 -2.50 3.58 2.18
C LEU A 81 -2.93 4.52 1.04
N THR A 82 -4.08 4.25 0.42
CA THR A 82 -4.63 5.11 -0.63
C THR A 82 -4.91 6.53 -0.13
N GLU A 83 -5.48 6.69 1.07
CA GLU A 83 -5.72 8.01 1.67
C GLU A 83 -4.43 8.78 1.93
N GLU A 84 -3.40 8.09 2.41
CA GLU A 84 -2.10 8.70 2.70
C GLU A 84 -1.46 9.24 1.41
N ILE A 85 -1.45 8.44 0.34
CA ILE A 85 -0.93 8.88 -0.96
C ILE A 85 -1.80 9.99 -1.58
N ALA A 86 -3.11 9.99 -1.34
CA ALA A 86 -4.01 11.03 -1.84
C ALA A 86 -3.83 12.37 -1.12
N ALA A 87 -3.39 12.34 0.14
CA ALA A 87 -3.09 13.53 0.94
C ALA A 87 -1.76 14.21 0.56
N ASP A 88 -0.87 13.49 -0.12
CA ASP A 88 0.42 14.03 -0.58
C ASP A 88 0.26 15.03 -1.74
N ALA A 89 0.65 16.28 -1.48
CA ALA A 89 0.53 17.38 -2.43
C ALA A 89 1.53 17.29 -3.60
N GLU A 90 2.73 16.74 -3.38
CA GLU A 90 3.75 16.62 -4.42
C GLU A 90 3.30 15.57 -5.44
N ILE A 91 2.90 14.38 -4.95
CA ILE A 91 2.38 13.30 -5.80
C ILE A 91 1.16 13.77 -6.58
N LYS A 92 0.24 14.51 -5.95
CA LYS A 92 -0.95 15.05 -6.60
C LYS A 92 -0.60 16.00 -7.75
N THR A 93 0.37 16.89 -7.53
CA THR A 93 0.80 17.85 -8.56
C THR A 93 1.46 17.16 -9.75
N VAL A 94 2.38 16.22 -9.49
CA VAL A 94 3.07 15.45 -10.54
C VAL A 94 2.08 14.62 -11.35
N ARG A 95 1.16 13.91 -10.69
CA ARG A 95 0.14 13.10 -11.38
C ARG A 95 -0.84 13.96 -12.17
N LYS A 96 -1.28 15.11 -11.66
CA LYS A 96 -2.18 16.01 -12.41
C LYS A 96 -1.53 16.47 -13.72
N LYS A 97 -0.26 16.88 -13.67
CA LYS A 97 0.52 17.26 -14.86
C LYS A 97 0.65 16.09 -15.84
N ARG A 98 0.97 14.90 -15.35
CA ARG A 98 1.12 13.70 -16.19
C ARG A 98 -0.21 13.26 -16.82
N PHE A 99 -1.31 13.35 -16.09
CA PHE A 99 -2.64 13.03 -16.58
C PHE A 99 -3.06 13.98 -17.71
N ALA A 100 -2.88 15.29 -17.53
CA ALA A 100 -3.17 16.30 -18.55
C ALA A 100 -2.32 16.17 -19.83
N LYS A 101 -1.14 15.54 -19.75
CA LYS A 101 -0.30 15.26 -20.93
C LYS A 101 -0.75 14.03 -21.71
N ILE A 102 -1.45 13.10 -21.06
CA ILE A 102 -1.91 11.83 -21.66
C ILE A 102 -3.32 11.98 -22.25
N GLN A 103 -4.16 12.83 -21.63
CA GLN A 103 -5.44 13.28 -22.19
C GLN A 103 -5.24 14.04 -23.48
#